data_AF-D8R5K3-F1
#
_entry.id   AF-D8R5K3-F1
#
_cell.length_a   1.000
_cell.length_b   1.000
_cell.length_c   1.000
_cell.angle_alpha   90.00
_cell.angle_beta   90.00
_cell.angle_gamma   90.00
#
_symmetry.space_group_name_H-M   'P 1'
#
loop_
_entity.id
_entity.type
_entity.pdbx_description
1 polymer ?
#
loop_
_entity_poly.entity_id
_entity_poly.type
_entity_poly.pdbx_seq_one_letter_code
_entity_poly.pdbx_strand_id
1 'polypeptide(L)'
;TVECRICQEEDDVGNLEAPCACSGSVKYAHRKCVQRWCNEKGDTTCEICQKPYQPGYTAPPRPVEPEGTPIDLSGNWGITGPHQLDLRDPRILAMAAERHFLDSDYDEYASANASSAACCRSAALILMALLLLRHALAMASSGADDDTSALFTLFLLRAAGFLLPCYIMLRALSILQRRRQQQ
;
A
#
# COMPACT_ATOMS: atom_id res chain seq x y z
N THR A 1 15.59 8.76 9.37
CA THR A 1 14.59 7.69 9.22
C THR A 1 15.23 6.54 8.49
N VAL A 2 14.70 5.34 8.67
CA VAL A 2 15.13 4.13 7.95
C VAL A 2 13.88 3.48 7.36
N GLU A 3 14.04 2.83 6.20
CA GLU A 3 12.93 2.22 5.47
C GLU A 3 12.81 0.73 5.81
N CYS A 4 11.59 0.27 6.05
CA CYS A 4 11.30 -1.14 6.26
C CYS A 4 11.34 -1.89 4.92
N ARG A 5 12.19 -2.92 4.81
CA ARG A 5 12.35 -3.70 3.56
C ARG A 5 11.08 -4.44 3.08
N ILE A 6 10.07 -4.57 3.94
CA ILE A 6 8.86 -5.36 3.68
C ILE A 6 7.71 -4.44 3.24
N CYS A 7 7.36 -3.42 4.03
CA CYS A 7 6.27 -2.49 3.70
C CYS A 7 6.71 -1.24 2.92
N GLN A 8 8.02 -0.98 2.80
CA GLN A 8 8.59 0.19 2.12
C GLN A 8 8.18 1.54 2.77
N GLU A 9 7.86 1.53 4.06
CA GLU A 9 7.56 2.74 4.83
C GLU A 9 8.80 3.21 5.60
N GLU A 10 9.03 4.52 5.59
CA GLU A 10 10.03 5.18 6.44
C GLU A 10 9.50 5.36 7.86
N ASP A 11 10.33 5.04 8.84
CA ASP A 11 9.96 5.20 10.26
C ASP A 11 11.21 5.54 11.10
N ASP A 12 10.99 5.81 12.39
CA ASP A 12 12.06 6.08 13.34
C ASP A 12 12.96 4.84 13.51
N VAL A 13 14.26 5.06 13.71
CA VAL A 13 15.24 3.97 13.87
C VAL A 13 14.88 3.08 15.06
N GLY A 14 14.21 3.60 16.10
CA GLY A 14 13.73 2.83 17.24
C GLY A 14 12.58 1.86 16.91
N ASN A 15 11.87 2.07 15.80
CA ASN A 15 10.72 1.25 15.38
C ASN A 15 11.12 0.12 14.39
N LEU A 16 12.33 0.15 13.85
CA LEU A 16 12.87 -0.90 12.98
C LEU A 16 13.95 -1.71 13.68
N GLU A 17 13.99 -3.01 13.39
CA GLU A 17 15.02 -3.91 13.88
C GLU A 17 15.79 -4.55 12.72
N ALA A 18 16.95 -5.13 13.04
CA ALA A 18 17.73 -5.98 12.15
C ALA A 18 17.55 -7.44 12.58
N PRO A 19 16.45 -8.11 12.15
CA PRO A 19 16.07 -9.42 12.68
C PRO A 19 16.98 -10.55 12.19
N CYS A 20 17.86 -10.29 11.20
CA CYS A 20 18.74 -11.29 10.59
C CYS A 20 20.10 -10.67 10.26
N ALA A 21 21.01 -11.48 9.70
CA ALA A 21 22.38 -11.07 9.37
C ALA A 21 22.54 -10.37 8.01
N CYS A 22 21.44 -9.90 7.41
CA CYS A 22 21.51 -9.10 6.19
C CYS A 22 22.30 -7.81 6.42
N SER A 23 22.92 -7.29 5.36
CA SER A 23 23.73 -6.07 5.38
C SER A 23 23.05 -4.96 4.56
N GLY A 24 23.52 -3.71 4.71
CA GLY A 24 22.95 -2.56 3.99
C GLY A 24 21.54 -2.16 4.46
N SER A 25 20.74 -1.59 3.56
CA SER A 25 19.36 -1.15 3.83
C SER A 25 18.39 -2.31 4.04
N VAL A 26 18.63 -3.45 3.38
CA VAL A 26 17.75 -4.63 3.44
C VAL A 26 17.81 -5.36 4.80
N LYS A 27 18.59 -4.88 5.76
CA LYS A 27 18.57 -5.45 7.11
C LYS A 27 17.43 -4.90 7.97
N TYR A 28 16.93 -3.70 7.69
CA TYR A 28 15.94 -3.04 8.53
C TYR A 28 14.52 -3.45 8.17
N ALA A 29 13.74 -3.85 9.17
CA ALA A 29 12.33 -4.15 9.03
C ALA A 29 11.57 -3.90 10.33
N HIS A 30 10.28 -3.56 10.24
CA HIS A 30 9.41 -3.57 11.41
C HIS A 30 9.22 -4.99 11.92
N ARG A 31 9.24 -5.16 13.24
CA ARG A 31 8.98 -6.46 13.89
C ARG A 31 7.66 -7.10 13.44
N LYS A 32 6.60 -6.29 13.30
CA LYS A 32 5.28 -6.76 12.85
C LYS A 32 5.32 -7.28 11.40
N CYS A 33 6.06 -6.62 10.52
CA CYS A 33 6.20 -7.03 9.12
C CYS A 33 6.94 -8.36 9.00
N VAL A 34 8.02 -8.55 9.77
CA VAL A 34 8.80 -9.80 9.76
C VAL A 34 7.95 -10.96 10.30
N GLN A 35 7.17 -10.74 11.36
CA GLN A 35 6.28 -11.77 11.90
C GLN A 35 5.19 -12.16 10.90
N ARG A 36 4.57 -11.19 10.22
CA ARG A 36 3.58 -11.47 9.17
C ARG A 36 4.19 -12.29 8.04
N TRP A 37 5.40 -11.94 7.61
CA TRP A 37 6.13 -12.70 6.60
C TRP A 37 6.44 -14.13 7.04
N CYS A 38 6.90 -14.34 8.28
CA CYS A 38 7.11 -15.69 8.82
C CYS A 38 5.82 -16.51 8.84
N ASN A 39 4.69 -15.86 9.12
CA ASN A 39 3.37 -16.52 9.13
C ASN A 39 2.93 -16.96 7.74
N GLU A 40 3.10 -16.10 6.73
CA GLU A 40 2.75 -16.39 5.34
C GLU A 40 3.70 -17.44 4.73
N LYS A 41 5.00 -17.37 5.05
CA LYS A 41 6.02 -18.31 4.57
C LYS A 41 5.95 -19.67 5.28
N GLY A 42 5.51 -19.70 6.54
CA GLY A 42 5.51 -20.91 7.35
C GLY A 42 6.92 -21.33 7.81
N ASP A 43 7.87 -20.40 7.89
CA ASP A 43 9.17 -20.61 8.52
C ASP A 43 9.71 -19.32 9.17
N THR A 44 10.75 -19.46 9.99
CA THR A 44 11.42 -18.33 10.69
C THR A 44 12.83 -18.08 10.15
N THR A 45 13.08 -18.45 8.89
CA THR A 45 14.39 -18.33 8.25
C THR A 45 14.37 -17.20 7.22
N CYS A 46 15.35 -16.31 7.27
CA CYS A 46 15.45 -15.24 6.29
C CYS A 46 15.71 -15.79 4.88
N GLU A 47 14.91 -15.37 3.91
CA GLU A 47 15.01 -15.77 2.50
C GLU A 47 16.25 -15.21 1.77
N ILE A 48 16.88 -14.17 2.32
CA ILE A 48 18.03 -13.50 1.71
C ILE A 48 19.34 -14.10 2.22
N CYS A 49 19.53 -14.09 3.54
CA CYS A 49 20.78 -14.56 4.16
C CYS A 49 20.73 -16.01 4.65
N GLN A 50 19.56 -16.67 4.57
CA GLN A 50 19.32 -18.05 5.02
C GLN A 50 19.64 -18.32 6.49
N LYS A 51 19.80 -17.28 7.31
CA LYS A 51 19.96 -17.41 8.76
C LYS A 51 18.61 -17.28 9.47
N PRO A 52 18.43 -17.96 10.61
CA PRO A 52 17.23 -17.79 11.42
C PRO A 52 17.09 -16.34 11.87
N TYR A 53 15.85 -15.87 11.94
CA TYR A 53 15.58 -14.58 12.56
C TYR A 53 15.88 -14.62 14.07
N GLN A 54 16.04 -13.44 14.69
CA GLN A 54 16.20 -13.29 16.14
C GLN A 54 15.08 -14.02 16.92
N PRO A 55 15.33 -14.46 18.16
CA PRO A 55 14.31 -15.16 18.95
C PRO A 55 13.03 -14.32 19.13
N GLY A 56 11.88 -15.00 19.14
CA GLY A 56 10.57 -14.37 19.31
C GLY A 56 9.77 -14.17 18.02
N TYR A 57 10.27 -14.68 16.88
CA TYR A 57 9.45 -14.92 15.70
C TYR A 57 8.89 -16.33 15.70
N THR A 58 7.63 -16.47 15.31
CA THR A 58 6.96 -17.77 15.17
C THR A 58 6.52 -18.00 13.72
N ALA A 59 6.31 -19.25 13.36
CA ALA A 59 5.67 -19.62 12.10
C ALA A 59 4.59 -20.69 12.38
N PRO A 60 3.42 -20.62 11.74
CA PRO A 60 2.42 -21.68 11.80
C PRO A 60 3.04 -23.00 11.34
N PRO A 61 2.68 -24.14 11.95
CA PRO A 61 3.02 -25.45 11.40
C PRO A 61 2.48 -25.52 9.97
N ARG A 62 3.35 -25.85 9.00
CA ARG A 62 2.86 -26.16 7.66
C ARG A 62 1.84 -27.30 7.78
N PRO A 63 0.64 -27.19 7.19
CA PRO A 63 -0.25 -28.32 7.06
C PRO A 63 0.55 -29.46 6.43
N VAL A 64 0.64 -30.59 7.14
CA VAL A 64 1.21 -31.82 6.59
C VAL A 64 0.21 -32.23 5.52
N GLU A 65 0.52 -31.93 4.25
CA GLU A 65 -0.16 -32.61 3.16
C GLU A 65 0.09 -34.11 3.35
N PRO A 66 -0.95 -34.95 3.38
CA PRO A 66 -0.77 -36.38 3.53
C PRO A 66 0.08 -36.87 2.36
N GLU A 67 1.27 -37.39 2.67
CA GLU A 67 2.21 -37.86 1.67
C GLU A 67 1.58 -38.98 0.83
N GLY A 68 1.58 -38.77 -0.48
CA GLY A 68 1.61 -39.84 -1.48
C GLY A 68 0.30 -40.58 -1.72
N THR A 69 -0.60 -39.98 -2.49
CA THR A 69 -1.30 -40.76 -3.52
C THR A 69 -0.57 -40.54 -4.85
N PRO A 70 -0.08 -41.61 -5.51
CA PRO A 70 0.50 -41.46 -6.83
C PRO A 70 -0.59 -40.93 -7.75
N ILE A 71 -0.36 -39.75 -8.33
CA ILE A 71 -1.27 -39.14 -9.29
C ILE A 71 -1.20 -40.00 -10.56
N ASP A 72 -2.16 -40.92 -10.73
CA ASP A 72 -2.40 -41.54 -12.02
C ASP A 72 -3.08 -40.49 -12.92
N LEU A 73 -2.30 -39.89 -13.81
CA LEU A 73 -2.78 -39.00 -14.88
C LEU A 73 -3.43 -39.83 -15.98
N SER A 74 -4.53 -40.51 -15.66
CA SER A 74 -5.37 -41.15 -16.67
C SER A 74 -6.83 -41.22 -16.24
N GLY A 75 -7.58 -40.17 -16.60
CA GLY A 75 -8.96 -40.36 -17.00
C GLY A 75 -10.02 -39.65 -16.15
N ASN A 76 -10.72 -38.75 -16.85
CA ASN A 76 -12.15 -38.48 -16.66
C ASN A 76 -12.51 -37.32 -15.70
N TRP A 77 -12.70 -36.14 -16.30
CA TRP A 77 -13.47 -35.00 -15.76
C TRP A 77 -14.97 -35.39 -15.63
N GLY A 78 -15.25 -36.32 -14.72
CA GLY A 78 -16.59 -36.87 -14.47
C GLY A 78 -17.17 -36.29 -13.18
N ILE A 79 -18.09 -35.35 -13.34
CA ILE A 79 -18.98 -34.84 -12.29
C ILE A 79 -19.85 -36.01 -11.78
N THR A 80 -19.59 -36.53 -10.58
CA THR A 80 -20.53 -37.22 -9.67
C THR A 80 -19.84 -37.49 -8.31
N GLY A 81 -20.40 -36.98 -7.20
CA GLY A 81 -19.77 -36.79 -5.85
C GLY A 81 -19.53 -38.04 -4.98
N PRO A 82 -19.42 -37.96 -3.62
CA PRO A 82 -19.93 -36.93 -2.70
C PRO A 82 -18.98 -36.57 -1.52
N HIS A 83 -18.37 -35.40 -1.52
CA HIS A 83 -17.94 -34.76 -0.27
C HIS A 83 -18.26 -33.26 -0.38
N GLN A 84 -19.48 -32.93 0.02
CA GLN A 84 -19.81 -31.58 0.44
C GLN A 84 -18.75 -31.18 1.46
N LEU A 85 -17.95 -30.16 1.13
CA LEU A 85 -17.23 -29.37 2.12
C LEU A 85 -18.28 -28.91 3.13
N ASP A 86 -18.23 -29.48 4.33
CA ASP A 86 -19.15 -29.19 5.41
C ASP A 86 -18.90 -27.76 5.91
N LEU A 87 -19.55 -26.82 5.23
CA LEU A 87 -19.51 -25.37 5.46
C LEU A 87 -20.36 -24.99 6.69
N ARG A 88 -20.41 -25.86 7.71
CA ARG A 88 -21.20 -25.71 8.93
C ARG A 88 -20.37 -25.99 10.20
N ASP A 89 -19.05 -25.86 10.15
CA ASP A 89 -18.25 -25.81 11.36
C ASP A 89 -18.42 -24.42 12.03
N PRO A 90 -18.99 -24.32 13.24
CA PRO A 90 -19.19 -23.05 13.94
C PRO A 90 -17.88 -22.28 14.17
N ARG A 91 -16.73 -22.94 14.14
CA ARG A 91 -15.41 -22.29 14.24
C ARG A 91 -14.99 -21.59 12.94
N ILE A 92 -15.31 -22.18 11.79
CA ILE A 92 -15.03 -21.57 10.48
C ILE A 92 -15.91 -20.34 10.28
N LEU A 93 -17.18 -20.41 10.71
CA LEU A 93 -18.10 -19.27 10.66
C LEU A 93 -17.64 -18.13 11.58
N ALA A 94 -17.12 -18.45 12.77
CA ALA A 94 -16.57 -17.45 13.70
C ALA A 94 -15.30 -16.77 13.14
N MET A 95 -14.37 -17.55 12.57
CA MET A 95 -13.15 -17.01 11.94
C MET A 95 -13.46 -16.17 10.69
N ALA A 96 -14.46 -16.56 9.89
CA ALA A 96 -14.91 -15.80 8.74
C ALA A 96 -15.61 -14.50 9.14
N ALA A 97 -16.42 -14.52 10.21
CA ALA A 97 -17.07 -13.33 10.75
C ALA A 97 -16.05 -12.34 11.33
N GLU A 98 -15.02 -12.83 12.04
CA GLU A 98 -13.97 -12.00 12.63
C GLU A 98 -13.05 -11.38 11.56
N ARG A 99 -12.77 -12.14 10.48
CA ARG A 99 -12.09 -11.63 9.29
C ARG A 99 -12.88 -10.51 8.60
N HIS A 100 -14.19 -10.68 8.43
CA HIS A 100 -15.05 -9.65 7.84
C HIS A 100 -15.16 -8.39 8.72
N PHE A 101 -15.17 -8.54 10.04
CA PHE A 101 -15.16 -7.40 10.97
C PHE A 101 -13.84 -6.63 10.92
N LEU A 102 -12.70 -7.33 10.97
CA LEU A 102 -11.37 -6.71 10.88
C LEU A 102 -11.12 -6.02 9.53
N ASP A 103 -11.62 -6.59 8.43
CA ASP A 103 -11.49 -6.01 7.09
C ASP A 103 -12.35 -4.73 6.95
N SER A 104 -13.56 -4.73 7.54
CA SER A 104 -14.45 -3.56 7.57
C SER A 104 -13.83 -2.38 8.35
N ASP A 105 -13.26 -2.64 9.53
CA ASP A 105 -12.61 -1.59 10.33
C ASP A 105 -11.34 -1.04 9.64
N TYR A 106 -10.63 -1.89 8.89
CA TYR A 106 -9.44 -1.49 8.13
C TYR A 106 -9.78 -0.65 6.90
N ASP A 107 -10.85 -1.01 6.17
CA ASP A 107 -11.34 -0.25 5.02
C ASP A 107 -11.94 1.10 5.44
N GLU A 108 -12.62 1.18 6.58
CA GLU A 108 -13.16 2.44 7.12
C GLU A 108 -12.04 3.40 7.56
N TYR A 109 -10.97 2.88 8.17
CA TYR A 109 -9.77 3.67 8.49
C TYR A 109 -9.00 4.10 7.24
N ALA A 110 -8.85 3.22 6.25
CA ALA A 110 -8.18 3.52 4.99
C ALA A 110 -8.94 4.57 4.16
N SER A 111 -10.28 4.51 4.14
CA SER A 111 -11.14 5.47 3.47
C SER A 111 -11.24 6.81 4.21
N ALA A 112 -11.18 6.82 5.55
CA ALA A 112 -10.99 8.03 6.35
C ALA A 112 -9.63 8.69 6.08
N ASN A 113 -8.55 7.92 5.94
CA ASN A 113 -7.23 8.45 5.63
C ASN A 113 -7.15 8.97 4.17
N ALA A 114 -7.76 8.26 3.21
CA ALA A 114 -7.85 8.69 1.81
C ALA A 114 -8.71 9.96 1.63
N SER A 115 -9.80 10.10 2.39
CA SER A 115 -10.66 11.29 2.38
C SER A 115 -10.03 12.47 3.14
N SER A 116 -9.27 12.22 4.22
CA SER A 116 -8.48 13.26 4.90
C SER A 116 -7.39 13.82 3.98
N ALA A 117 -6.71 12.95 3.22
CA ALA A 117 -5.75 13.35 2.20
C ALA A 117 -6.41 14.07 1.01
N ALA A 118 -7.65 13.72 0.66
CA ALA A 118 -8.43 14.43 -0.36
C ALA A 118 -8.95 15.80 0.12
N CYS A 119 -9.30 15.93 1.40
CA CYS A 119 -9.79 17.17 2.02
C CYS A 119 -8.66 18.21 2.21
N CYS A 120 -7.47 17.76 2.59
CA CYS A 120 -6.28 18.64 2.63
C CYS A 120 -5.87 19.09 1.23
N ARG A 121 -6.06 18.24 0.22
CA ARG A 121 -5.80 18.59 -1.19
C ARG A 121 -6.79 19.63 -1.70
N SER A 122 -8.09 19.50 -1.43
CA SER A 122 -9.08 20.50 -1.86
C SER A 122 -8.84 21.87 -1.21
N ALA A 123 -8.49 21.91 0.08
CA ALA A 123 -8.14 23.15 0.77
C ALA A 123 -6.91 23.84 0.15
N ALA A 124 -5.87 23.08 -0.20
CA ALA A 124 -4.69 23.63 -0.88
C ALA A 124 -5.02 24.16 -2.28
N LEU A 125 -5.88 23.47 -3.05
CA LEU A 125 -6.35 23.92 -4.36
C LEU A 125 -7.15 25.23 -4.26
N ILE A 126 -8.04 25.33 -3.27
CA ILE A 126 -8.85 26.52 -3.02
C ILE A 126 -7.95 27.69 -2.62
N LEU A 127 -7.00 27.49 -1.71
CA LEU A 127 -6.05 28.53 -1.30
C LEU A 127 -5.19 29.01 -2.47
N MET A 128 -4.71 28.10 -3.32
CA MET A 128 -3.95 28.46 -4.53
C MET A 128 -4.80 29.23 -5.53
N ALA A 129 -6.05 28.82 -5.78
CA ALA A 129 -6.97 29.54 -6.64
C ALA A 129 -7.27 30.95 -6.12
N LEU A 130 -7.47 31.11 -4.81
CA LEU A 130 -7.69 32.41 -4.17
C LEU A 130 -6.45 33.31 -4.27
N LEU A 131 -5.24 32.76 -4.10
CA LEU A 131 -3.99 33.51 -4.25
C LEU A 131 -3.78 33.97 -5.70
N LEU A 132 -4.12 33.12 -6.68
CA LEU A 132 -4.06 33.47 -8.10
C LEU A 132 -5.08 34.55 -8.46
N LEU A 133 -6.32 34.42 -7.97
CA LEU A 133 -7.38 35.40 -8.21
C LEU A 133 -7.04 36.76 -7.59
N ARG A 134 -6.48 36.77 -6.38
CA ARG A 134 -5.98 37.99 -5.73
C ARG A 134 -4.88 38.68 -6.55
N HIS A 135 -3.94 37.90 -7.11
CA HIS A 135 -2.89 38.45 -7.95
C HIS A 135 -3.41 38.98 -9.29
N ALA A 136 -4.38 38.28 -9.89
CA ALA A 136 -5.04 38.74 -11.12
C ALA A 136 -5.82 40.04 -10.89
N LEU A 137 -6.55 40.16 -9.77
CA LEU A 137 -7.24 41.40 -9.40
C LEU A 137 -6.28 42.56 -9.14
N ALA A 138 -5.16 42.30 -8.45
CA ALA A 138 -4.15 43.32 -8.15
C ALA A 138 -3.44 43.84 -9.42
N MET A 139 -3.24 42.97 -10.41
CA MET A 139 -2.70 43.34 -11.73
C MET A 139 -3.75 44.04 -12.60
N ALA A 140 -5.02 43.62 -12.54
CA ALA A 140 -6.10 44.27 -13.26
C ALA A 140 -6.38 45.69 -12.73
N SER A 141 -6.14 45.95 -11.44
CA SER A 141 -6.27 47.29 -10.88
C SER A 141 -5.05 48.20 -11.13
N SER A 142 -3.90 47.65 -11.59
CA SER A 142 -2.66 48.41 -11.80
C SER A 142 -2.49 48.98 -13.21
N GLY A 143 -3.46 48.79 -14.11
CA GLY A 143 -3.61 49.48 -15.40
C GLY A 143 -2.33 49.74 -16.21
N ALA A 144 -1.95 48.82 -17.10
CA ALA A 144 -0.98 49.13 -18.15
C ALA A 144 -1.06 48.14 -19.34
N ASP A 145 -1.23 48.69 -20.53
CA ASP A 145 -1.44 48.01 -21.81
C ASP A 145 -0.19 47.39 -22.46
N ASP A 146 0.91 47.14 -21.72
CA ASP A 146 2.18 46.62 -22.32
C ASP A 146 2.63 45.24 -21.80
N ASP A 147 1.86 44.62 -20.90
CA ASP A 147 2.28 43.39 -20.20
C ASP A 147 1.55 42.13 -20.64
N THR A 148 0.80 42.12 -21.74
CA THR A 148 0.00 40.93 -22.14
C THR A 148 0.85 39.68 -22.32
N SER A 149 2.01 39.77 -22.98
CA SER A 149 2.93 38.64 -23.18
C SER A 149 3.61 38.19 -21.87
N ALA A 150 3.97 39.12 -20.98
CA ALA A 150 4.53 38.84 -19.66
C ALA A 150 3.48 38.18 -18.74
N LEU A 151 2.23 38.65 -18.82
CA LEU A 151 1.07 38.08 -18.15
C LEU A 151 0.81 36.65 -18.64
N PHE A 152 0.80 36.40 -19.96
CA PHE A 152 0.67 35.05 -20.51
C PHE A 152 1.80 34.13 -20.06
N THR A 153 3.05 34.60 -20.11
CA THR A 153 4.22 33.81 -19.71
C THR A 153 4.19 33.47 -18.22
N LEU A 154 3.80 34.42 -17.37
CA LEU A 154 3.70 34.23 -15.92
C LEU A 154 2.52 33.31 -15.57
N PHE A 155 1.41 33.40 -16.30
CA PHE A 155 0.27 32.50 -16.16
C PHE A 155 0.65 31.07 -16.57
N LEU A 156 1.37 30.90 -17.68
CA LEU A 156 1.87 29.60 -18.13
C LEU A 156 2.88 29.01 -17.15
N LEU A 157 3.78 29.82 -16.58
CA LEU A 157 4.75 29.36 -15.58
C LEU A 157 4.05 28.87 -14.30
N ARG A 158 3.01 29.59 -13.84
CA ARG A 158 2.20 29.18 -12.69
C ARG A 158 1.33 27.95 -12.98
N ALA A 159 0.75 27.87 -14.18
CA ALA A 159 -0.01 26.70 -14.62
C ALA A 159 0.90 25.46 -14.73
N ALA A 160 2.12 25.60 -15.24
CA ALA A 160 3.10 24.52 -15.29
C ALA A 160 3.49 24.04 -13.89
N GLY A 161 3.70 24.97 -12.94
CA GLY A 161 3.96 24.66 -11.54
C GLY A 161 2.82 23.89 -10.85
N PHE A 162 1.60 23.97 -11.39
CA PHE A 162 0.42 23.23 -10.91
C PHE A 162 0.24 21.88 -11.62
N LEU A 163 0.33 21.88 -12.95
CA LEU A 163 0.13 20.71 -13.79
C LEU A 163 1.21 19.65 -13.56
N LEU A 164 2.43 20.04 -13.22
CA LEU A 164 3.55 19.12 -13.03
C LEU A 164 3.39 18.26 -11.75
N PRO A 165 3.08 18.82 -10.56
CA PRO A 165 2.68 18.03 -9.40
C PRO A 165 1.41 17.19 -9.62
N CYS A 166 0.40 17.73 -10.30
CA CYS A 166 -0.82 16.98 -10.63
C CYS A 166 -0.52 15.77 -11.52
N TYR A 167 0.34 15.94 -12.53
CA TYR A 167 0.78 14.86 -13.40
C TYR A 167 1.56 13.78 -12.64
N ILE A 168 2.48 14.18 -11.75
CA ILE A 168 3.23 13.25 -10.89
C ILE A 168 2.28 12.48 -9.97
N MET A 169 1.28 13.15 -9.38
CA MET A 169 0.28 12.52 -8.52
C MET A 169 -0.61 11.55 -9.29
N LEU A 170 -1.08 11.91 -10.50
CA LEU A 170 -1.85 11.01 -11.36
C LEU A 170 -1.03 9.80 -11.81
N ARG A 171 0.27 9.98 -12.10
CA ARG A 171 1.21 8.89 -12.39
C ARG A 171 1.37 7.98 -11.19
N ALA A 172 1.59 8.52 -9.99
CA ALA A 172 1.70 7.73 -8.77
C ALA A 172 0.43 6.92 -8.50
N LEU A 173 -0.75 7.54 -8.63
CA LEU A 173 -2.04 6.86 -8.50
C LEU A 173 -2.22 5.75 -9.55
N SER A 174 -1.85 5.99 -10.80
CA SER A 174 -1.92 4.97 -11.86
C SER A 174 -0.99 3.77 -11.60
N ILE A 175 0.17 4.01 -10.99
CA ILE A 175 1.11 2.95 -10.60
C ILE A 175 0.55 2.15 -9.42
N LEU A 176 -0.01 2.82 -8.42
CA LEU A 176 -0.66 2.17 -7.28
C LEU A 176 -1.89 1.35 -7.71
N GLN A 177 -2.69 1.88 -8.64
CA GLN A 177 -3.84 1.16 -9.22
C GLN A 177 -3.40 -0.08 -10.01
N ARG A 178 -2.30 0.00 -10.79
CA ARG A 178 -1.73 -1.18 -11.46
C ARG A 178 -1.23 -2.24 -10.49
N ARG A 179 -0.58 -1.83 -9.39
CA ARG A 179 -0.14 -2.75 -8.34
C ARG A 179 -1.32 -3.46 -7.69
N ARG A 180 -2.43 -2.73 -7.44
CA ARG A 180 -3.68 -3.29 -6.91
C ARG A 180 -4.38 -4.26 -7.86
N GLN A 181 -4.25 -4.09 -9.18
CA GLN A 181 -4.80 -5.03 -10.16
C GLN A 181 -3.94 -6.30 -10.36
N GLN A 182 -2.72 -6.33 -9.84
CA GLN A 182 -1.80 -7.48 -9.93
C GLN A 182 -1.72 -8.30 -8.62
N GLN A 183 -2.35 -7.82 -7.55
CA GLN A 183 -2.64 -8.59 -6.33
C GLN A 183 -3.98 -9.31 -6.48
#